data_AF-A0A1B6B8B5-F1
#
_entry.id   AF-A0A1B6B8B5-F1
#
_cell.length_a   1.000
_cell.length_b   1.000
_cell.length_c   1.000
_cell.angle_alpha   90.00
_cell.angle_beta   90.00
_cell.angle_gamma   90.00
#
_symmetry.space_group_name_H-M   'P 1'
#
loop_
_entity.id
_entity.type
_entity.pdbx_description
1 polymer ?
#
loop_
_entity_poly.entity_id
_entity_poly.type
_entity_poly.pdbx_seq_one_letter_code
_entity_poly.pdbx_strand_id
1 'polypeptide(L)'
;MNTVIDRLKSGESKVILGRVPLPIVKKFQLEDLDDEIIMWKDRLEYIEKHREEYSSHEDYLLNIRSIPDIVNNPDYVGINPDGSGIEFVKKINSFSMVAVRISNSGQLIFRSLYPISESKLKNRMNSGRWVSVEDIYDEYDSKKSIDEEVF
;
A
#
# COMPACT_ATOMS: atom_id res chain seq x y z
N MET A 1 -4.78 22.23 1.46
CA MET A 1 -5.59 21.16 0.82
C MET A 1 -5.97 20.19 1.94
N ASN A 2 -7.25 19.89 2.16
CA ASN A 2 -7.68 18.88 3.14
C ASN A 2 -7.35 17.49 2.61
N THR A 3 -6.54 16.73 3.35
CA THR A 3 -6.22 15.34 3.03
C THR A 3 -7.27 14.38 3.58
N VAL A 4 -7.33 13.16 3.06
CA VAL A 4 -8.16 12.08 3.64
C VAL A 4 -7.83 11.88 5.12
N ILE A 5 -6.56 12.05 5.51
CA ILE A 5 -6.10 11.93 6.89
C ILE A 5 -6.66 13.05 7.78
N ASP A 6 -6.86 14.26 7.25
CA ASP A 6 -7.41 15.38 8.03
C ASP A 6 -8.86 15.13 8.45
N ARG A 7 -9.60 14.28 7.72
CA ARG A 7 -10.95 13.85 8.09
C ARG A 7 -10.98 13.08 9.41
N LEU A 8 -10.02 12.16 9.61
CA LEU A 8 -9.86 11.44 10.89
C LEU A 8 -9.54 12.41 12.04
N LYS A 9 -8.69 13.41 11.79
CA LYS A 9 -8.37 14.46 12.76
C LYS A 9 -9.58 15.33 13.08
N SER A 10 -10.45 15.58 12.09
CA SER A 10 -11.67 16.38 12.23
C SER A 10 -12.83 15.66 12.92
N GLY A 11 -12.71 14.35 13.18
CA GLY A 11 -13.66 13.59 13.99
C GLY A 11 -14.24 12.33 13.33
N GLU A 12 -13.95 12.06 12.05
CA GLU A 12 -14.39 10.81 11.43
C GLU A 12 -13.78 9.58 12.11
N SER A 13 -14.57 8.54 12.32
CA SER A 13 -14.12 7.30 12.97
C SER A 13 -13.29 6.41 12.05
N LYS A 14 -13.51 6.51 10.74
CA LYS A 14 -12.77 5.80 9.70
C LYS A 14 -12.78 6.56 8.39
N VAL A 15 -11.84 6.24 7.51
CA VAL A 15 -11.73 6.74 6.13
C VAL A 15 -11.34 5.61 5.18
N ILE A 16 -11.65 5.78 3.90
CA ILE A 16 -11.10 4.98 2.81
C ILE A 16 -9.84 5.67 2.31
N LEU A 17 -8.70 4.98 2.37
CA LEU A 17 -7.41 5.51 1.94
C LEU A 17 -7.21 5.43 0.43
N GLY A 18 -7.81 4.42 -0.20
CA GLY A 18 -7.65 4.13 -1.61
C GLY A 18 -8.21 2.77 -1.96
N ARG A 19 -7.98 2.34 -3.20
CA ARG A 19 -8.37 1.03 -3.70
C ARG A 19 -7.17 0.30 -4.26
N VAL A 20 -7.15 -1.03 -4.15
CA VAL A 20 -6.10 -1.84 -4.77
C VAL A 20 -6.23 -1.77 -6.29
N PRO A 21 -5.17 -1.35 -7.03
CA PRO A 21 -5.23 -1.28 -8.49
C PRO A 21 -5.50 -2.64 -9.14
N LEU A 22 -6.32 -2.66 -10.20
CA LEU A 22 -6.73 -3.89 -10.87
C LEU A 22 -5.57 -4.78 -11.35
N PRO A 23 -4.48 -4.25 -11.96
CA PRO A 23 -3.33 -5.08 -12.33
C PRO A 23 -2.71 -5.81 -11.12
N ILE A 24 -2.69 -5.17 -9.95
CA ILE A 24 -2.20 -5.75 -8.69
C ILE A 24 -3.17 -6.83 -8.21
N VAL A 25 -4.49 -6.58 -8.25
CA VAL A 25 -5.51 -7.60 -7.92
C VAL A 25 -5.31 -8.85 -8.77
N LYS A 26 -5.09 -8.69 -10.08
CA LYS A 26 -4.85 -9.81 -11.02
C LYS A 26 -3.53 -10.52 -10.78
N LYS A 27 -2.45 -9.79 -10.48
CA LYS A 27 -1.14 -10.40 -10.18
C LYS A 27 -1.19 -11.32 -8.97
N PHE A 28 -1.90 -10.92 -7.92
CA PHE A 28 -1.92 -11.63 -6.63
C PHE A 28 -3.20 -12.44 -6.37
N GLN A 29 -4.10 -12.54 -7.37
CA GLN A 29 -5.35 -13.29 -7.28
C GLN A 29 -6.22 -12.85 -6.10
N LEU A 30 -6.46 -11.54 -6.00
CA LEU A 30 -7.18 -10.91 -4.89
C LEU A 30 -8.65 -10.61 -5.22
N GLU A 31 -9.21 -11.21 -6.27
CA GLU A 31 -10.56 -10.89 -6.79
C GLU A 31 -11.70 -11.15 -5.79
N ASP A 32 -11.48 -12.06 -4.85
CA ASP A 32 -12.48 -12.40 -3.81
C ASP A 32 -12.43 -11.46 -2.60
N LEU A 33 -11.56 -10.45 -2.62
CA LEU A 33 -11.42 -9.47 -1.54
C LEU A 33 -12.13 -8.16 -1.88
N ASP A 34 -12.42 -7.36 -0.86
CA ASP A 34 -12.76 -5.95 -1.07
C ASP A 34 -11.57 -5.23 -1.70
N ASP A 35 -11.83 -4.22 -2.53
CA ASP A 35 -10.78 -3.39 -3.11
C ASP A 35 -10.46 -2.15 -2.27
N GLU A 36 -11.37 -1.71 -1.39
CA GLU A 36 -11.20 -0.53 -0.53
C GLU A 36 -10.31 -0.80 0.68
N ILE A 37 -9.29 0.05 0.87
CA ILE A 37 -8.42 0.01 2.05
C ILE A 37 -8.94 0.99 3.10
N ILE A 38 -9.38 0.44 4.24
CA ILE A 38 -10.01 1.20 5.32
C ILE A 38 -9.00 1.48 6.44
N MET A 39 -9.00 2.72 6.93
CA MET A 39 -8.24 3.13 8.12
C MET A 39 -9.18 3.69 9.19
N TRP A 40 -9.09 3.13 10.38
CA TRP A 40 -9.78 3.62 11.57
C TRP A 40 -8.95 4.70 12.28
N LYS A 41 -9.62 5.60 12.99
CA LYS A 41 -9.00 6.78 13.63
C LYS A 41 -7.88 6.41 14.62
N ASP A 42 -8.09 5.36 15.40
CA ASP A 42 -7.12 4.85 16.39
C ASP A 42 -5.77 4.48 15.76
N ARG A 43 -5.74 4.17 14.46
CA ARG A 43 -4.50 3.87 13.74
C ARG A 43 -3.57 5.07 13.62
N LEU A 44 -4.07 6.30 13.66
CA LEU A 44 -3.21 7.48 13.66
C LEU A 44 -2.36 7.55 14.92
N GLU A 45 -2.96 7.31 16.09
CA GLU A 45 -2.23 7.25 17.36
C GLU A 45 -1.25 6.07 17.37
N TYR A 46 -1.65 4.93 16.78
CA TYR A 46 -0.79 3.76 16.70
C TYR A 46 0.49 4.01 15.89
N ILE A 47 0.40 4.66 14.72
CA ILE A 47 1.58 4.90 13.87
C ILE A 47 2.46 6.04 14.38
N GLU A 48 1.97 6.84 15.32
CA GLU A 48 2.73 7.90 15.97
C GLU A 48 3.99 7.41 16.67
N LYS A 49 3.96 6.18 17.19
CA LYS A 49 5.13 5.55 17.79
C LYS A 49 6.28 5.29 16.81
N HIS A 50 6.01 5.34 15.50
CA HIS A 50 7.00 5.15 14.44
C HIS A 50 7.62 6.48 13.98
N ARG A 51 7.21 7.63 14.56
CA ARG A 51 7.75 8.96 14.22
C ARG A 51 9.28 8.98 14.24
N GLU A 52 9.89 8.42 15.29
CA GLU A 52 11.35 8.43 15.49
C GLU A 52 12.11 7.47 14.55
N GLU A 53 11.41 6.65 13.76
CA GLU A 53 12.04 5.83 12.73
C GLU A 53 12.29 6.62 11.43
N TYR A 54 11.68 7.79 11.29
CA TYR A 54 11.87 8.70 10.16
C TYR A 54 13.03 9.65 10.39
N SER A 55 13.57 10.18 9.28
CA SER A 55 14.73 11.07 9.32
C SER A 55 14.45 12.43 9.98
N SER A 56 13.19 12.89 9.93
CA SER A 56 12.72 14.07 10.65
C SER A 56 11.20 14.01 10.88
N HIS A 57 10.68 14.93 11.70
CA HIS A 57 9.25 15.08 11.89
C HIS A 57 8.53 15.45 10.58
N GLU A 58 9.12 16.30 9.76
CA GLU A 58 8.60 16.68 8.45
C GLU A 58 8.53 15.49 7.50
N ASP A 59 9.56 14.63 7.50
CA ASP A 59 9.57 13.39 6.70
C ASP A 59 8.45 12.45 7.16
N TYR A 60 8.28 12.25 8.47
CA TYR A 60 7.15 11.48 9.01
C TYR A 60 5.79 12.05 8.56
N LEU A 61 5.58 13.37 8.72
CA LEU A 61 4.33 14.02 8.33
C LEU A 61 4.07 13.96 6.81
N LEU A 62 5.12 14.05 5.99
CA LEU A 62 5.02 13.86 4.54
C LEU A 62 4.53 12.45 4.24
N ASN A 63 5.16 11.43 4.82
CA ASN A 63 4.80 10.04 4.59
C ASN A 63 3.37 9.69 5.07
N ILE A 64 2.91 10.25 6.19
CA ILE A 64 1.49 10.11 6.61
C ILE A 64 0.54 10.68 5.55
N ARG A 65 0.82 11.90 5.06
CA ARG A 65 -0.04 12.55 4.06
C ARG A 65 -0.04 11.79 2.73
N SER A 66 1.04 11.09 2.43
CA SER A 66 1.19 10.27 1.24
C SER A 66 0.57 8.89 1.34
N ILE A 67 0.02 8.44 2.49
CA ILE A 67 -0.60 7.10 2.62
C ILE A 67 -1.60 6.81 1.47
N PRO A 68 -2.54 7.71 1.11
CA PRO A 68 -3.43 7.49 -0.02
C PRO A 68 -2.69 7.28 -1.36
N ASP A 69 -1.61 8.01 -1.60
CA ASP A 69 -0.83 7.86 -2.83
C ASP A 69 0.00 6.56 -2.82
N ILE A 70 0.56 6.16 -1.68
CA ILE A 70 1.29 4.90 -1.53
C ILE A 70 0.41 3.70 -1.89
N VAL A 71 -0.87 3.71 -1.50
CA VAL A 71 -1.76 2.57 -1.76
C VAL A 71 -2.35 2.57 -3.17
N ASN A 72 -2.61 3.74 -3.76
CA ASN A 72 -3.18 3.83 -5.11
C ASN A 72 -2.10 3.76 -6.21
N ASN A 73 -0.91 4.31 -5.95
CA ASN A 73 0.21 4.38 -6.88
C ASN A 73 1.51 3.86 -6.24
N PRO A 74 1.55 2.62 -5.73
CA PRO A 74 2.78 2.03 -5.21
C PRO A 74 3.85 1.91 -6.31
N ASP A 75 5.12 1.93 -5.92
CA ASP A 75 6.23 1.57 -6.82
C ASP A 75 6.53 0.06 -6.74
N TYR A 76 6.33 -0.53 -5.56
CA TYR A 76 6.46 -1.97 -5.33
C TYR A 76 5.32 -2.48 -4.47
N VAL A 77 4.99 -3.75 -4.65
CA VAL A 77 3.94 -4.41 -3.88
C VAL A 77 4.34 -5.85 -3.58
N GLY A 78 3.84 -6.39 -2.47
CA GLY A 78 3.84 -7.82 -2.28
C GLY A 78 2.92 -8.30 -1.17
N ILE A 79 2.96 -9.61 -0.94
CA ILE A 79 2.07 -10.30 -0.02
C ILE A 79 2.91 -10.85 1.13
N ASN A 80 2.35 -10.78 2.35
CA ASN A 80 2.97 -11.44 3.48
C ASN A 80 3.11 -12.95 3.21
N PRO A 81 4.19 -13.62 3.66
CA PRO A 81 4.40 -15.04 3.39
C PRO A 81 3.28 -15.95 3.89
N ASP A 82 2.53 -15.52 4.90
CA ASP A 82 1.37 -16.21 5.45
C ASP A 82 0.05 -15.83 4.76
N GLY A 83 0.09 -15.01 3.71
CA GLY A 83 -1.08 -14.53 2.98
C GLY A 83 -1.96 -13.54 3.76
N SER A 84 -1.56 -13.12 4.97
CA SER A 84 -2.45 -12.35 5.86
C SER A 84 -2.59 -10.87 5.50
N GLY A 85 -1.85 -10.39 4.49
CA GLY A 85 -1.80 -8.97 4.19
C GLY A 85 -0.98 -8.62 2.97
N ILE A 86 -1.15 -7.36 2.56
CA ILE A 86 -0.52 -6.72 1.41
C ILE A 86 0.42 -5.62 1.91
N GLU A 87 1.60 -5.53 1.33
CA GLU A 87 2.61 -4.51 1.60
C GLU A 87 2.73 -3.61 0.37
N PHE A 88 2.39 -2.33 0.51
CA PHE A 88 2.52 -1.32 -0.55
C PHE A 88 3.72 -0.44 -0.25
N VAL A 89 4.61 -0.26 -1.22
CA VAL A 89 5.86 0.48 -1.05
C VAL A 89 5.97 1.57 -2.08
N LYS A 90 6.32 2.79 -1.63
CA LYS A 90 6.61 3.92 -2.51
C LYS A 90 7.87 4.65 -2.07
N LYS A 91 8.65 5.13 -3.03
CA LYS A 91 9.73 6.08 -2.81
C LYS A 91 9.14 7.48 -2.75
N ILE A 92 9.31 8.13 -1.60
CA ILE A 92 8.98 9.54 -1.41
C ILE A 92 10.31 10.29 -1.30
N ASN A 93 10.80 10.53 -0.08
CA ASN A 93 12.20 10.89 0.15
C ASN A 93 13.03 9.63 0.37
N SER A 94 12.58 8.81 1.32
CA SER A 94 12.98 7.42 1.54
C SER A 94 11.88 6.49 1.04
N PHE A 95 12.13 5.18 1.04
CA PHE A 95 11.07 4.22 0.81
C PHE A 95 10.17 4.13 2.04
N SER A 96 8.86 4.18 1.82
CA SER A 96 7.85 3.96 2.85
C SER A 96 6.94 2.82 2.48
N MET A 97 6.60 2.02 3.48
CA MET A 97 5.74 0.85 3.36
C MET A 97 4.46 1.05 4.15
N VAL A 98 3.32 0.92 3.48
CA VAL A 98 2.01 0.75 4.10
C VAL A 98 1.71 -0.74 4.18
N ALA A 99 1.49 -1.23 5.41
CA ALA A 99 1.04 -2.59 5.65
C ALA A 99 -0.49 -2.63 5.77
N VAL A 100 -1.12 -3.51 5.00
CA VAL A 100 -2.56 -3.74 4.98
C VAL A 100 -2.82 -5.20 5.37
N ARG A 101 -3.77 -5.43 6.26
CA ARG A 101 -4.21 -6.77 6.66
C ARG A 101 -5.49 -7.13 5.93
N ILE A 102 -5.57 -8.38 5.50
CA ILE A 102 -6.81 -8.99 5.02
C ILE A 102 -7.58 -9.53 6.23
N SER A 103 -8.82 -9.07 6.42
CA SER A 103 -9.70 -9.57 7.49
C SER A 103 -10.28 -10.94 7.12
N ASN A 104 -10.86 -11.63 8.09
CA ASN A 104 -11.55 -12.91 7.83
C ASN A 104 -12.77 -12.75 6.91
N SER A 105 -13.29 -11.54 6.75
CA SER A 105 -14.41 -11.22 5.86
C SER A 105 -13.96 -10.61 4.54
N GLY A 106 -12.67 -10.68 4.20
CA GLY A 106 -12.12 -10.15 2.94
C GLY A 106 -11.85 -8.65 2.92
N GLN A 107 -12.06 -7.94 4.03
CA GLN A 107 -11.83 -6.49 4.08
C GLN A 107 -10.34 -6.16 4.18
N LEU A 108 -9.92 -5.10 3.49
CA LEU A 108 -8.56 -4.59 3.54
C LEU A 108 -8.43 -3.49 4.60
N ILE A 109 -7.65 -3.76 5.64
CA ILE A 109 -7.54 -2.89 6.82
C ILE A 109 -6.11 -2.37 6.95
N PHE A 110 -5.95 -1.05 6.94
CA PHE A 110 -4.67 -0.41 7.24
C PHE A 110 -4.15 -0.85 8.61
N ARG A 111 -2.86 -1.23 8.67
CA ARG A 111 -2.22 -1.69 9.90
C ARG A 111 -1.15 -0.75 10.40
N SER A 112 -0.28 -0.30 9.51
CA SER A 112 0.85 0.55 9.88
C SER A 112 1.52 1.19 8.67
N LEU A 113 2.38 2.15 8.97
CA LEU A 113 3.27 2.84 8.05
C LEU A 113 4.70 2.79 8.63
N TYR A 114 5.69 2.48 7.80
CA TYR A 114 7.10 2.40 8.20
C TYR A 114 8.03 2.92 7.12
N PRO A 115 9.14 3.57 7.46
CA PRO A 115 10.25 3.74 6.54
C PRO A 115 10.94 2.38 6.32
N ILE A 116 11.54 2.21 5.15
CA ILE A 116 12.26 0.99 4.78
C ILE A 116 13.56 1.36 4.07
N SER A 117 14.62 0.63 4.40
CA SER A 117 15.93 0.84 3.79
C SER A 117 16.01 0.23 2.39
N GLU A 118 16.89 0.76 1.56
CA GLU A 118 17.16 0.20 0.22
C GLU A 118 17.65 -1.25 0.30
N SER A 119 18.45 -1.59 1.32
CA SER A 119 18.89 -2.96 1.56
C SER A 119 17.70 -3.90 1.83
N LYS A 120 16.72 -3.47 2.64
CA LYS A 120 15.52 -4.26 2.89
C LYS A 120 14.66 -4.41 1.63
N LEU A 121 14.48 -3.33 0.86
CA LEU A 121 13.82 -3.37 -0.45
C LEU A 121 14.50 -4.39 -1.37
N LYS A 122 15.81 -4.27 -1.58
CA LYS A 122 16.59 -5.18 -2.43
C LYS A 122 16.47 -6.63 -1.97
N ASN A 123 16.54 -6.90 -0.67
CA ASN A 123 16.39 -8.25 -0.14
C ASN A 123 14.99 -8.83 -0.42
N ARG A 124 13.93 -8.01 -0.32
CA ARG A 124 12.55 -8.44 -0.60
C ARG A 124 12.30 -8.67 -2.09
N MET A 125 12.89 -7.85 -2.96
CA MET A 125 12.87 -8.03 -4.41
C MET A 125 13.61 -9.30 -4.81
N ASN A 126 14.82 -9.50 -4.29
CA ASN A 126 15.64 -10.67 -4.59
C ASN A 126 14.99 -11.98 -4.13
N SER A 127 14.20 -11.95 -3.04
CA SER A 127 13.46 -13.11 -2.57
C SER A 127 12.14 -13.33 -3.33
N GLY A 128 11.80 -12.47 -4.30
CA GLY A 128 10.51 -12.48 -5.00
C GLY A 128 9.32 -12.10 -4.13
N ARG A 129 9.54 -11.58 -2.91
CA ARG A 129 8.44 -11.20 -2.01
C ARG A 129 7.79 -9.91 -2.46
N TRP A 130 8.57 -8.98 -2.98
CA TRP A 130 8.07 -7.75 -3.60
C TRP A 130 8.35 -7.77 -5.09
N VAL A 131 7.46 -7.14 -5.85
CA VAL A 131 7.51 -7.02 -7.30
C VAL A 131 7.35 -5.55 -7.66
N SER A 132 8.02 -5.11 -8.73
CA SER A 132 7.83 -3.78 -9.29
C SER A 132 6.41 -3.64 -9.82
N VAL A 133 5.77 -2.51 -9.54
CA VAL A 133 4.43 -2.23 -10.05
C VAL A 133 4.48 -1.92 -11.54
N GLU A 134 5.57 -1.32 -12.02
CA GLU A 134 5.82 -1.12 -13.45
C GLU A 134 5.80 -2.47 -14.21
N ASP A 135 6.56 -3.46 -13.73
CA ASP A 135 6.57 -4.81 -14.33
C ASP A 135 5.17 -5.46 -14.32
N ILE A 136 4.40 -5.26 -13.24
CA ILE A 136 3.02 -5.77 -13.14
C ILE A 136 2.12 -5.15 -14.22
N TYR A 137 2.26 -3.86 -14.47
CA TYR A 137 1.45 -3.14 -15.45
C TYR A 137 1.85 -3.53 -16.87
N ASP A 138 3.15 -3.60 -17.17
CA ASP A 138 3.65 -4.06 -18.47
C ASP A 138 3.15 -5.48 -18.79
N GLU A 139 3.20 -6.39 -17.81
CA GLU A 139 2.66 -7.75 -17.95
C GLU A 139 1.13 -7.74 -18.18
N TYR A 140 0.40 -6.86 -17.49
CA TYR A 140 -1.05 -6.76 -17.56
C TYR A 140 -1.52 -6.21 -18.91
N ASP A 141 -0.94 -5.10 -19.36
CA ASP A 141 -1.30 -4.45 -20.62
C ASP A 141 -0.94 -5.33 -21.83
N SER A 142 0.17 -6.06 -21.74
CA SER A 142 0.57 -7.04 -22.77
C SER A 142 -0.46 -8.17 -22.91
N LYS A 143 -0.97 -8.70 -21.79
CA LYS A 143 -1.99 -9.76 -21.79
C LYS A 143 -3.33 -9.26 -22.34
N LYS A 144 -3.73 -8.06 -21.93
CA LYS A 144 -4.99 -7.44 -22.38
C LYS A 144 -4.99 -7.21 -23.90
N SER A 145 -3.85 -6.79 -24.46
CA SER A 145 -3.71 -6.59 -25.91
C SER A 145 -3.87 -7.90 -26.70
N ILE A 146 -3.38 -9.03 -26.17
CA ILE A 146 -3.55 -10.35 -26.79
C ILE A 146 -5.03 -10.77 -26.78
N ASP A 147 -5.73 -10.58 -25.67
CA ASP A 147 -7.14 -10.96 -25.56
C ASP A 147 -8.05 -10.14 -26.50
N GLU A 148 -7.68 -8.89 -26.81
CA GLU A 148 -8.41 -8.04 -27.76
C GLU A 148 -8.15 -8.38 -29.24
N GLU A 149 -7.00 -8.97 -29.59
CA GLU A 149 -6.66 -9.39 -30.96
C GLU A 149 -7.26 -10.75 -31.38
N VAL A 150 -7.80 -11.53 -30.43
CA VAL A 150 -8.36 -12.87 -30.67
C VAL A 150 -9.85 -12.84 -31.02
N PHE A 151 -10.46 -11.65 -31.13
CA PHE A 151 -11.85 -11.42 -31.56
C PHE A 151 -11.94 -10.65 -32.89
#